data_AF-A0A1F9VB05-F1
#
_entry.id   AF-A0A1F9VB05-F1
#
_cell.length_a   1.000
_cell.length_b   1.000
_cell.length_c   1.000
_cell.angle_alpha   90.00
_cell.angle_beta   90.00
_cell.angle_gamma   90.00
#
_symmetry.space_group_name_H-M   'P 1'
#
loop_
_entity.id
_entity.type
_entity.pdbx_description
1 polymer ?
#
loop_
_entity_poly.entity_id
_entity_poly.type
_entity_poly.pdbx_seq_one_letter_code
_entity_poly.pdbx_strand_id
1 'polypeptide(L)'
;MDEKKTMHASADIRVVKCADGLHYSFEMLEYIYAGLHETCADMTTDKKSLIPALWRCWSFVDLVHRIREIAQALPGLSKKDANLMEFLAASALAEDFRHYIQHLRKELSKREVDKFPVWGSLAWVDKADPACCHTVMLGARLENASYASAVFDRFEKRWVSKVSLSIGGRSFHFDPVFQACQKFRAFIMPQTAAIYARGYQISLDPPVITMRIANEGEYWGRAQLDQPL
;
A
#
# COMPACT_ATOMS: atom_id res chain seq x y z
N MET A 1 -37.84 6.24 -24.72
CA MET A 1 -37.90 7.48 -23.91
C MET A 1 -36.71 7.41 -22.98
N ASP A 2 -35.59 7.99 -23.41
CA ASP A 2 -34.32 7.94 -22.71
C ASP A 2 -34.34 8.93 -21.54
N GLU A 3 -34.36 8.41 -20.32
CA GLU A 3 -33.96 9.19 -19.15
C GLU A 3 -32.44 9.42 -19.23
N LYS A 4 -32.05 10.55 -19.82
CA LYS A 4 -30.74 11.15 -19.58
C LYS A 4 -30.69 11.52 -18.10
N LYS A 5 -30.25 10.55 -17.28
CA LYS A 5 -29.94 10.73 -15.87
C LYS A 5 -28.82 11.76 -15.80
N THR A 6 -29.18 13.01 -15.50
CA THR A 6 -28.24 14.10 -15.26
C THR A 6 -27.39 13.73 -14.05
N MET A 7 -26.23 13.13 -14.31
CA MET A 7 -25.20 12.97 -13.29
C MET A 7 -24.79 14.37 -12.84
N HIS A 8 -24.99 14.66 -11.55
CA HIS A 8 -24.54 15.93 -10.96
C HIS A 8 -23.03 16.10 -11.19
N ALA A 9 -22.58 17.27 -11.65
CA ALA A 9 -21.15 17.56 -11.89
C ALA A 9 -20.24 17.29 -10.67
N SER A 10 -20.78 17.35 -9.44
CA SER A 10 -20.07 16.98 -8.21
C SER A 10 -19.85 15.47 -8.02
N ALA A 11 -20.66 14.64 -8.69
CA ALA A 11 -20.47 13.19 -8.74
C ALA A 11 -19.35 12.85 -9.73
N ASP A 12 -19.27 13.50 -10.89
CA ASP A 12 -18.18 13.27 -11.86
C ASP A 12 -16.80 13.57 -11.27
N ILE A 13 -16.62 14.71 -10.59
CA ILE A 13 -15.30 15.04 -10.00
C ILE A 13 -14.87 14.09 -8.88
N ARG A 14 -15.83 13.57 -8.09
CA ARG A 14 -15.52 12.59 -7.04
C ARG A 14 -15.10 11.26 -7.63
N VAL A 15 -15.79 10.83 -8.70
CA VAL A 15 -15.45 9.61 -9.42
C VAL A 15 -14.05 9.72 -10.06
N VAL A 16 -13.74 10.84 -10.73
CA VAL A 16 -12.40 11.09 -11.29
C VAL A 16 -11.32 11.03 -10.21
N LYS A 17 -11.51 11.72 -9.08
CA LYS A 17 -10.56 11.67 -7.95
C LYS A 17 -10.34 10.27 -7.40
N CYS A 18 -11.40 9.47 -7.31
CA CYS A 18 -11.28 8.08 -6.86
C CYS A 18 -10.54 7.23 -7.90
N ALA A 19 -10.84 7.42 -9.18
CA ALA A 19 -10.16 6.71 -10.27
C ALA A 19 -8.65 7.04 -10.32
N ASP A 20 -8.26 8.32 -10.21
CA ASP A 20 -6.85 8.74 -10.17
C ASP A 20 -6.16 8.16 -8.94
N GLY A 21 -6.83 8.27 -7.79
CA GLY A 21 -6.32 7.75 -6.54
C GLY A 21 -6.10 6.24 -6.58
N LEU A 22 -7.01 5.48 -7.19
CA LEU A 22 -6.84 4.03 -7.39
C LEU A 22 -5.70 3.73 -8.36
N HIS A 23 -5.67 4.39 -9.52
CA HIS A 23 -4.64 4.18 -10.53
C HIS A 23 -3.23 4.30 -9.94
N TYR A 24 -2.89 5.47 -9.40
CA TYR A 24 -1.55 5.69 -8.83
C TYR A 24 -1.27 4.80 -7.62
N SER A 25 -2.28 4.47 -6.80
CA SER A 25 -2.07 3.57 -5.67
C SER A 25 -1.71 2.16 -6.12
N PHE A 26 -2.30 1.66 -7.21
CA PHE A 26 -1.94 0.37 -7.79
C PHE A 26 -0.56 0.38 -8.44
N GLU A 27 -0.23 1.43 -9.21
CA GLU A 27 1.11 1.55 -9.82
C GLU A 27 2.22 1.57 -8.76
N MET A 28 2.03 2.38 -7.69
CA MET A 28 2.98 2.43 -6.58
C MET A 28 3.05 1.10 -5.82
N LEU A 29 1.92 0.40 -5.64
CA LEU A 29 1.88 -0.88 -4.95
C LEU A 29 2.68 -1.95 -5.71
N GLU A 30 2.55 -1.97 -7.04
CA GLU A 30 3.30 -2.86 -7.92
C GLU A 30 4.80 -2.57 -7.85
N TYR A 31 5.20 -1.29 -7.95
CA TYR A 31 6.60 -0.89 -7.80
C TYR A 31 7.21 -1.30 -6.45
N ILE A 32 6.46 -1.12 -5.36
CA ILE A 32 6.91 -1.47 -4.02
C ILE A 32 7.06 -2.99 -3.88
N TYR A 33 6.05 -3.74 -4.30
CA TYR A 33 6.01 -5.20 -4.18
C TYR A 33 7.08 -5.88 -5.03
N ALA A 34 7.29 -5.44 -6.27
CA ALA A 34 8.26 -6.02 -7.20
C ALA A 34 9.69 -6.07 -6.60
N GLY A 35 10.09 -5.03 -5.87
CA GLY A 35 11.40 -4.97 -5.21
C GLY A 35 11.43 -5.44 -3.75
N LEU A 36 10.29 -5.82 -3.16
CA LEU A 36 10.19 -6.07 -1.72
C LEU A 36 11.05 -7.25 -1.26
N HIS A 37 10.88 -8.42 -1.90
CA HIS A 37 11.61 -9.63 -1.53
C HIS A 37 13.12 -9.47 -1.76
N GLU A 38 13.50 -8.81 -2.85
CA GLU A 38 14.89 -8.50 -3.15
C GLU A 38 15.53 -7.60 -2.09
N THR A 39 14.88 -6.49 -1.77
CA THR A 39 15.36 -5.57 -0.73
C THR A 39 15.52 -6.28 0.63
N CYS A 40 14.64 -7.23 0.94
CA CYS A 40 14.77 -8.03 2.16
C CYS A 40 15.92 -9.03 2.10
N ALA A 41 16.11 -9.70 0.96
CA ALA A 41 17.21 -10.66 0.76
C ALA A 41 18.57 -9.99 0.94
N ASP A 42 18.74 -8.76 0.44
CA ASP A 42 19.98 -8.00 0.55
C ASP A 42 20.37 -7.70 2.01
N MET A 43 19.42 -7.72 2.95
CA MET A 43 19.71 -7.52 4.38
C MET A 43 20.59 -8.62 4.98
N THR A 44 20.65 -9.81 4.36
CA THR A 44 21.52 -10.90 4.81
C THR A 44 23.00 -10.54 4.66
N THR A 45 23.34 -9.71 3.67
CA THR A 45 24.72 -9.30 3.36
C THR A 45 24.99 -7.84 3.68
N ASP A 46 23.99 -6.96 3.58
CA ASP A 46 24.11 -5.52 3.86
C ASP A 46 23.01 -5.04 4.81
N LYS A 47 23.41 -4.73 6.05
CA LYS A 47 22.50 -4.19 7.07
C LYS A 47 21.90 -2.83 6.69
N LYS A 48 22.51 -2.08 5.75
CA LYS A 48 21.94 -0.80 5.27
C LYS A 48 20.63 -0.99 4.53
N SER A 49 20.36 -2.18 3.99
CA SER A 49 19.10 -2.54 3.33
C SER A 49 17.91 -2.62 4.28
N LEU A 50 18.14 -2.57 5.60
CA LEU A 50 17.06 -2.60 6.59
C LEU A 50 16.07 -1.44 6.44
N ILE A 51 16.54 -0.21 6.34
CA ILE A 51 15.65 0.96 6.23
C ILE A 51 14.86 0.94 4.91
N PRO A 52 15.47 0.68 3.75
CA PRO A 52 14.73 0.44 2.50
C PRO A 52 13.67 -0.67 2.61
N ALA A 53 13.99 -1.80 3.25
CA ALA A 53 13.04 -2.91 3.44
C ALA A 53 11.84 -2.48 4.29
N LEU A 54 12.10 -1.78 5.41
CA LEU A 54 11.04 -1.24 6.26
C LEU A 54 10.17 -0.22 5.55
N TRP A 55 10.78 0.69 4.80
CA TRP A 55 10.06 1.69 4.01
C TRP A 55 9.12 1.02 3.01
N ARG A 56 9.58 -0.02 2.29
CA ARG A 56 8.73 -0.79 1.37
C ARG A 56 7.58 -1.50 2.10
N CYS A 57 7.86 -2.14 3.23
CA CYS A 57 6.84 -2.84 4.02
C CYS A 57 5.71 -1.90 4.46
N TRP A 58 6.06 -0.76 5.08
CA TRP A 58 5.07 0.19 5.57
C TRP A 58 4.39 0.96 4.44
N SER A 59 5.11 1.28 3.36
CA SER A 59 4.51 1.90 2.18
C SER A 59 3.50 0.97 1.51
N PHE A 60 3.77 -0.34 1.46
CA PHE A 60 2.82 -1.34 0.98
C PHE A 60 1.54 -1.32 1.84
N VAL A 61 1.68 -1.38 3.16
CA VAL A 61 0.54 -1.32 4.10
C VAL A 61 -0.29 -0.05 3.89
N ASP A 62 0.37 1.11 3.79
CA ASP A 62 -0.30 2.40 3.56
C ASP A 62 -1.03 2.46 2.22
N LEU A 63 -0.44 1.91 1.15
CA LEU A 63 -1.08 1.86 -0.17
C LEU A 63 -2.28 0.93 -0.20
N VAL A 64 -2.17 -0.25 0.42
CA VAL A 64 -3.32 -1.16 0.56
C VAL A 64 -4.46 -0.49 1.33
N HIS A 65 -4.14 0.17 2.44
CA HIS A 65 -5.12 0.95 3.19
C HIS A 65 -5.74 2.06 2.34
N ARG A 66 -4.94 2.81 1.58
CA ARG A 66 -5.45 3.85 0.67
C ARG A 66 -6.40 3.28 -0.38
N ILE A 67 -6.05 2.16 -1.02
CA ILE A 67 -6.91 1.48 -1.99
C ILE A 67 -8.24 1.08 -1.34
N ARG A 68 -8.21 0.55 -0.11
CA ARG A 68 -9.44 0.22 0.66
C ARG A 68 -10.33 1.43 0.87
N GLU A 69 -9.77 2.55 1.32
CA GLU A 69 -10.54 3.76 1.60
C GLU A 69 -11.17 4.32 0.33
N ILE A 70 -10.41 4.39 -0.76
CA ILE A 70 -10.92 4.91 -2.03
C ILE A 70 -11.98 3.96 -2.61
N ALA A 71 -11.76 2.65 -2.56
CA ALA A 71 -12.73 1.66 -3.04
C ALA A 71 -14.07 1.77 -2.31
N GLN A 72 -14.06 1.99 -0.99
CA GLN A 72 -15.28 2.17 -0.20
C GLN A 72 -15.99 3.50 -0.46
N ALA A 73 -15.25 4.52 -0.93
CA ALA A 73 -15.76 5.84 -1.26
C ALA A 73 -16.16 6.01 -2.73
N LEU A 74 -15.80 5.06 -3.60
CA LEU A 74 -16.02 5.15 -5.05
C LEU A 74 -17.52 5.18 -5.39
N PRO A 75 -18.04 6.29 -5.97
CA PRO A 75 -19.45 6.36 -6.34
C PRO A 75 -19.81 5.34 -7.42
N GLY A 76 -20.94 4.66 -7.25
CA GLY A 76 -21.42 3.65 -8.18
C GLY A 76 -20.95 2.22 -7.88
N LEU A 77 -19.96 2.03 -7.00
CA LEU A 77 -19.58 0.71 -6.52
C LEU A 77 -20.48 0.28 -5.35
N SER A 78 -21.15 -0.87 -5.50
CA SER A 78 -21.98 -1.42 -4.43
C SER A 78 -21.11 -1.96 -3.30
N LYS A 79 -21.44 -1.61 -2.04
CA LYS A 79 -20.83 -2.20 -0.84
C LYS A 79 -21.08 -3.71 -0.71
N LYS A 80 -22.06 -4.24 -1.44
CA LYS A 80 -22.39 -5.67 -1.50
C LYS A 80 -21.74 -6.39 -2.69
N ASP A 81 -20.92 -5.70 -3.48
CA ASP A 81 -20.19 -6.33 -4.58
C ASP A 81 -19.23 -7.38 -4.04
N ALA A 82 -19.26 -8.58 -4.61
CA ALA A 82 -18.46 -9.70 -4.14
C ALA A 82 -16.95 -9.44 -4.25
N ASN A 83 -16.49 -8.78 -5.32
CA ASN A 83 -15.08 -8.46 -5.51
C ASN A 83 -14.60 -7.43 -4.48
N LEU A 84 -15.45 -6.43 -4.17
CA LEU A 84 -15.16 -5.47 -3.11
C LEU A 84 -15.11 -6.17 -1.74
N MET A 85 -16.08 -7.04 -1.42
CA MET A 85 -16.11 -7.74 -0.13
C MET A 85 -14.91 -8.69 0.03
N GLU A 86 -14.55 -9.45 -1.00
CA GLU A 86 -13.36 -10.32 -0.98
C GLU A 86 -12.09 -9.50 -0.76
N PHE A 87 -11.93 -8.40 -1.50
CA PHE A 87 -10.80 -7.48 -1.33
C PHE A 87 -10.74 -6.89 0.08
N LEU A 88 -11.88 -6.41 0.60
CA LEU A 88 -11.95 -5.82 1.94
C LEU A 88 -11.68 -6.85 3.05
N ALA A 89 -12.08 -8.11 2.87
CA ALA A 89 -11.73 -9.17 3.80
C ALA A 89 -10.22 -9.46 3.78
N ALA A 90 -9.65 -9.64 2.59
CA ALA A 90 -8.24 -9.98 2.42
C ALA A 90 -7.27 -8.89 2.88
N SER A 91 -7.68 -7.62 2.81
CA SER A 91 -6.84 -6.48 3.14
C SER A 91 -7.13 -5.85 4.51
N ALA A 92 -7.98 -6.47 5.33
CA ALA A 92 -8.42 -5.92 6.63
C ALA A 92 -7.25 -5.58 7.58
N LEU A 93 -6.21 -6.42 7.59
CA LEU A 93 -5.03 -6.21 8.43
C LEU A 93 -4.25 -4.92 8.12
N ALA A 94 -4.39 -4.35 6.92
CA ALA A 94 -3.68 -3.13 6.55
C ALA A 94 -4.09 -1.94 7.44
N GLU A 95 -5.37 -1.86 7.81
CA GLU A 95 -5.88 -0.83 8.71
C GLU A 95 -5.29 -0.95 10.12
N ASP A 96 -5.28 -2.16 10.67
CA ASP A 96 -4.71 -2.44 11.98
C ASP A 96 -3.22 -2.11 12.06
N PHE A 97 -2.46 -2.52 11.03
CA PHE A 97 -1.01 -2.28 10.97
C PHE A 97 -0.70 -0.80 10.81
N ARG A 98 -1.44 -0.10 9.95
CA ARG A 98 -1.29 1.35 9.75
C ARG A 98 -1.59 2.12 11.05
N HIS A 99 -2.71 1.84 11.69
CA HIS A 99 -3.09 2.49 12.94
C HIS A 99 -2.11 2.20 14.07
N TYR A 100 -1.57 0.98 14.14
CA TYR A 100 -0.58 0.62 15.13
C TYR A 100 0.67 1.52 15.01
N ILE A 101 1.28 1.61 13.82
CA ILE A 101 2.55 2.34 13.69
C ILE A 101 2.38 3.86 13.72
N GLN A 102 1.29 4.39 13.15
CA GLN A 102 1.07 5.84 13.10
C GLN A 102 0.74 6.44 14.44
N HIS A 103 0.11 5.67 15.34
CA HIS A 103 -0.38 6.21 16.59
C HIS A 103 0.39 5.70 17.81
N LEU A 104 1.04 4.54 17.73
CA LEU A 104 1.68 3.84 18.86
C LEU A 104 0.81 3.80 20.13
N ARG A 105 -0.51 4.04 19.98
CA ARG A 105 -1.43 4.36 21.09
C ARG A 105 -1.54 3.18 22.04
N LYS A 106 -1.39 1.97 21.53
CA LYS A 106 -1.44 0.72 22.30
C LYS A 106 -0.11 0.35 22.96
N GLU A 107 0.99 1.02 22.61
CA GLU A 107 2.32 0.78 23.20
C GLU A 107 2.62 1.81 24.30
N LEU A 108 2.24 3.07 24.09
CA LEU A 108 2.65 4.18 24.97
C LEU A 108 1.72 4.40 26.18
N SER A 109 0.54 3.77 26.22
CA SER A 109 -0.50 4.10 27.21
C SER A 109 -1.00 2.92 28.05
N LYS A 110 -0.48 1.71 27.86
CA LYS A 110 -0.91 0.53 28.64
C LYS A 110 -0.22 0.45 30.00
N ARG A 111 -0.97 -0.01 31.01
CA ARG A 111 -0.43 -0.36 32.34
C ARG A 111 0.50 -1.57 32.30
N GLU A 112 0.27 -2.50 31.37
CA GLU A 112 1.16 -3.63 31.09
C GLU A 112 1.92 -3.35 29.79
N VAL A 113 3.25 -3.41 29.88
CA VAL A 113 4.16 -3.16 28.75
C VAL A 113 4.14 -4.38 27.83
N ASP A 114 3.73 -4.19 26.57
CA ASP A 114 3.91 -5.21 25.55
C ASP A 114 5.42 -5.43 25.35
N LYS A 115 5.85 -6.68 25.45
CA LYS A 115 7.27 -7.03 25.29
C LYS A 115 7.66 -7.20 23.82
N PHE A 116 6.69 -7.15 22.91
CA PHE A 116 6.93 -7.22 21.48
C PHE A 116 7.69 -5.96 21.02
N PRO A 117 8.69 -6.07 20.13
CA PRO A 117 9.38 -4.90 19.62
C PRO A 117 8.42 -3.93 18.94
N VAL A 118 8.55 -2.63 19.21
CA VAL A 118 7.62 -1.60 18.69
C VAL A 118 7.48 -1.64 17.17
N TRP A 119 8.57 -1.88 16.45
CA TRP A 119 8.55 -1.99 14.98
C TRP A 119 8.32 -3.42 14.47
N GLY A 120 8.24 -4.36 15.40
CA GLY A 120 7.88 -5.74 15.18
C GLY A 120 9.01 -6.63 14.70
N SER A 121 8.67 -7.59 13.84
CA SER A 121 9.61 -8.52 13.22
C SER A 121 9.35 -8.62 11.72
N LEU A 122 10.41 -8.64 10.93
CA LEU A 122 10.36 -8.80 9.49
C LEU A 122 11.01 -10.14 9.14
N ALA A 123 10.30 -10.99 8.42
CA ALA A 123 10.78 -12.29 7.98
C ALA A 123 10.66 -12.44 6.47
N TRP A 124 11.63 -13.12 5.86
CA TRP A 124 11.65 -13.39 4.42
C TRP A 124 12.23 -14.77 4.11
N VAL A 125 11.77 -15.37 3.02
CA VAL A 125 12.29 -16.63 2.50
C VAL A 125 13.62 -16.36 1.79
N ASP A 126 14.61 -17.24 1.97
CA ASP A 126 15.89 -17.12 1.29
C ASP A 126 15.75 -17.32 -0.23
N LYS A 127 16.50 -16.56 -1.04
CA LYS A 127 16.44 -16.63 -2.50
C LYS A 127 17.14 -17.88 -3.05
N ALA A 128 18.23 -18.31 -2.43
CA ALA A 128 19.05 -19.45 -2.85
C ALA A 128 18.57 -20.77 -2.21
N ASP A 129 18.01 -20.71 -1.01
CA ASP A 129 17.44 -21.86 -0.31
C ASP A 129 15.96 -21.65 0.05
N PRO A 130 15.01 -22.10 -0.80
CA PRO A 130 13.59 -21.98 -0.52
C PRO A 130 13.11 -22.73 0.73
N ALA A 131 13.93 -23.56 1.38
CA ALA A 131 13.60 -24.19 2.66
C ALA A 131 14.04 -23.34 3.88
N CYS A 132 14.81 -22.28 3.64
CA CYS A 132 15.31 -21.37 4.65
C CYS A 132 14.50 -20.07 4.70
N CYS A 133 14.35 -19.52 5.91
CA CYS A 133 13.85 -18.18 6.11
C CYS A 133 14.72 -17.41 7.11
N HIS A 134 14.79 -16.11 6.92
CA HIS A 134 15.47 -15.17 7.79
C HIS A 134 14.46 -14.37 8.59
N THR A 135 14.85 -13.88 9.76
CA THR A 135 14.00 -13.00 10.58
C THR A 135 14.87 -11.97 11.29
N VAL A 136 14.44 -10.72 11.20
CA VAL A 136 15.04 -9.61 11.94
C VAL A 136 14.02 -9.04 12.93
N MET A 137 14.48 -8.76 14.15
CA MET A 137 13.73 -8.04 15.16
C MET A 137 13.98 -6.54 15.02
N LEU A 138 12.92 -5.76 15.13
CA LEU A 138 12.94 -4.33 14.86
C LEU A 138 12.63 -3.55 16.14
N GLY A 139 13.67 -2.99 16.77
CA GLY A 139 13.56 -2.21 17.99
C GLY A 139 14.34 -2.81 19.17
N ALA A 140 14.06 -2.31 20.37
CA ALA A 140 14.72 -2.79 21.58
C ALA A 140 14.31 -4.24 21.89
N ARG A 141 15.31 -5.08 22.18
CA ARG A 141 15.07 -6.46 22.60
C ARG A 141 14.79 -6.48 24.10
N LEU A 142 13.58 -6.91 24.46
CA LEU A 142 13.18 -7.10 25.86
C LEU A 142 13.37 -8.56 26.28
N GLU A 143 13.64 -8.79 27.56
CA GLU A 143 13.71 -10.14 28.11
C GLU A 143 12.36 -10.85 27.97
N ASN A 144 12.39 -12.10 27.48
CA ASN A 144 11.21 -12.92 27.18
C ASN A 144 10.30 -12.36 26.07
N ALA A 145 10.85 -11.57 25.14
CA ALA A 145 10.11 -11.16 23.95
C ALA A 145 9.85 -12.37 23.02
N SER A 146 8.57 -12.62 22.71
CA SER A 146 8.16 -13.51 21.63
C SER A 146 8.08 -12.77 20.30
N TYR A 147 8.38 -13.45 19.20
CA TYR A 147 8.35 -12.89 17.85
C TYR A 147 7.80 -13.91 16.87
N ALA A 148 7.24 -13.43 15.77
CA ALA A 148 6.75 -14.27 14.70
C ALA A 148 7.77 -14.27 13.54
N SER A 149 7.83 -15.39 12.83
CA SER A 149 8.68 -15.58 11.66
C SER A 149 7.80 -15.92 10.44
N ALA A 150 8.42 -16.29 9.33
CA ALA A 150 7.71 -16.73 8.13
C ALA A 150 6.83 -17.95 8.46
N VAL A 151 5.62 -17.98 7.88
CA VAL A 151 4.64 -19.05 8.10
C VAL A 151 4.74 -20.05 6.96
N PHE A 152 4.92 -21.33 7.31
CA PHE A 152 4.95 -22.43 6.35
C PHE A 152 3.64 -23.23 6.42
N ASP A 153 2.95 -23.32 5.28
CA ASP A 153 1.79 -24.18 5.13
C ASP A 153 2.26 -25.62 4.92
N ARG A 154 1.98 -26.48 5.90
CA ARG A 154 2.38 -27.90 5.88
C ARG A 154 1.51 -28.76 4.97
N PHE A 155 0.29 -28.32 4.67
CA PHE A 155 -0.61 -29.03 3.77
C PHE A 155 -0.22 -28.73 2.31
N GLU A 156 -0.08 -27.46 1.98
CA GLU A 156 0.34 -26.99 0.64
C GLU A 156 1.87 -27.08 0.41
N LYS A 157 2.63 -27.42 1.46
CA LYS A 157 4.10 -27.53 1.47
C LYS A 157 4.82 -26.31 0.90
N ARG A 158 4.37 -25.12 1.27
CA ARG A 158 4.92 -23.84 0.80
C ARG A 158 4.86 -22.76 1.86
N TRP A 159 5.73 -21.77 1.74
CA TRP A 159 5.58 -20.53 2.50
C TRP A 159 4.29 -19.82 2.11
N VAL A 160 3.58 -19.29 3.11
CA VAL A 160 2.37 -18.49 2.90
C VAL A 160 2.67 -17.22 2.12
N SER A 161 3.84 -16.62 2.38
CA SER A 161 4.31 -15.41 1.72
C SER A 161 5.84 -15.35 1.75
N LYS A 162 6.46 -14.82 0.70
CA LYS A 162 7.92 -14.63 0.62
C LYS A 162 8.44 -13.64 1.64
N VAL A 163 7.63 -12.63 1.97
CA VAL A 163 7.93 -11.65 3.02
C VAL A 163 6.75 -11.57 3.97
N SER A 164 7.01 -11.33 5.26
CA SER A 164 5.98 -11.04 6.25
C SER A 164 6.46 -10.05 7.30
N LEU A 165 5.59 -9.13 7.68
CA LEU A 165 5.81 -8.17 8.76
C LEU A 165 4.88 -8.55 9.91
N SER A 166 5.39 -8.65 11.13
CA SER A 166 4.58 -9.05 12.28
C SER A 166 4.66 -8.04 13.42
N ILE A 167 3.51 -7.72 14.02
CA ILE A 167 3.35 -6.84 15.18
C ILE A 167 2.33 -7.46 16.15
N GLY A 168 2.60 -7.43 17.46
CA GLY A 168 1.64 -7.83 18.49
C GLY A 168 0.99 -9.20 18.25
N GLY A 169 1.78 -10.21 17.85
CA GLY A 169 1.31 -11.58 17.59
C GLY A 169 0.52 -11.77 16.28
N ARG A 170 0.44 -10.75 15.42
CA ARG A 170 -0.23 -10.83 14.10
C ARG A 170 0.79 -10.66 12.99
N SER A 171 0.56 -11.35 11.87
CA SER A 171 1.47 -11.33 10.71
C SER A 171 0.74 -10.82 9.46
N PHE A 172 1.33 -9.82 8.83
CA PHE A 172 0.94 -9.30 7.53
C PHE A 172 1.72 -10.05 6.45
N HIS A 173 1.01 -10.89 5.70
CA HIS A 173 1.56 -11.68 4.60
C HIS A 173 1.40 -10.89 3.30
N PHE A 174 2.51 -10.41 2.73
CA PHE A 174 2.47 -9.51 1.58
C PHE A 174 1.92 -10.17 0.31
N ASP A 175 2.28 -11.43 0.02
CA ASP A 175 1.90 -12.06 -1.25
C ASP A 175 0.38 -12.26 -1.38
N PRO A 176 -0.35 -12.83 -0.39
CA PRO A 176 -1.81 -12.98 -0.49
C PRO A 176 -2.54 -11.63 -0.60
N VAL A 177 -2.06 -10.61 0.12
CA VAL A 177 -2.66 -9.27 0.07
C VAL A 177 -2.41 -8.61 -1.29
N PHE A 178 -1.20 -8.74 -1.84
CA PHE A 178 -0.89 -8.24 -3.17
C PHE A 178 -1.75 -8.93 -4.25
N GLN A 179 -1.91 -10.25 -4.16
CA GLN A 179 -2.78 -11.00 -5.06
C GLN A 179 -4.24 -10.52 -4.99
N ALA A 180 -4.76 -10.26 -3.79
CA ALA A 180 -6.09 -9.68 -3.61
C ALA A 180 -6.20 -8.27 -4.24
N CYS A 181 -5.18 -7.42 -4.07
CA CYS A 181 -5.12 -6.12 -4.72
C CYS A 181 -5.11 -6.22 -6.25
N GLN A 182 -4.35 -7.15 -6.83
CA GLN A 182 -4.29 -7.33 -8.29
C GLN A 182 -5.61 -7.85 -8.86
N LYS A 183 -6.26 -8.80 -8.18
CA LYS A 183 -7.62 -9.25 -8.54
C LYS A 183 -8.59 -8.08 -8.52
N PHE A 184 -8.57 -7.28 -7.47
CA PHE A 184 -9.44 -6.12 -7.35
C PHE A 184 -9.13 -5.04 -8.40
N ARG A 185 -7.85 -4.79 -8.71
CA ARG A 185 -7.41 -3.91 -9.81
C ARG A 185 -8.01 -4.35 -11.14
N ALA A 186 -7.90 -5.64 -11.48
CA ALA A 186 -8.45 -6.18 -12.72
C ALA A 186 -9.98 -6.00 -12.83
N PHE A 187 -10.69 -6.06 -11.70
CA PHE A 187 -12.12 -5.79 -11.62
C PHE A 187 -12.47 -4.30 -11.75
N ILE A 188 -11.77 -3.43 -11.00
CA ILE A 188 -12.20 -2.03 -10.83
C ILE A 188 -11.65 -1.10 -11.91
N MET A 189 -10.43 -1.35 -12.40
CA MET A 189 -9.79 -0.44 -13.34
C MET A 189 -10.54 -0.30 -14.67
N PRO A 190 -11.10 -1.36 -15.28
CA PRO A 190 -11.93 -1.21 -16.50
C PRO A 190 -13.16 -0.31 -16.27
N GLN A 191 -13.75 -0.37 -15.08
CA GLN A 191 -14.90 0.47 -14.72
C GLN A 191 -14.47 1.94 -14.58
N THR A 192 -13.29 2.19 -14.01
CA THR A 192 -12.71 3.54 -13.94
C THR A 192 -12.28 4.07 -15.31
N ALA A 193 -11.78 3.24 -16.22
CA ALA A 193 -11.41 3.62 -17.59
C ALA A 193 -12.62 4.17 -18.38
N ALA A 194 -13.80 3.59 -18.18
CA ALA A 194 -15.04 4.06 -18.80
C ALA A 194 -15.47 5.47 -18.33
N ILE A 195 -14.99 5.94 -17.17
CA ILE A 195 -15.22 7.30 -16.69
C ILE A 195 -14.34 8.28 -17.47
N TYR A 196 -13.07 7.93 -17.72
CA TYR A 196 -12.15 8.76 -18.50
C TYR A 196 -12.60 8.92 -19.96
N ALA A 197 -13.21 7.89 -20.54
CA ALA A 197 -13.80 7.96 -21.88
C ALA A 197 -14.89 9.04 -22.05
N ARG A 198 -15.36 9.69 -20.96
CA ARG A 198 -16.33 10.80 -20.97
C ARG A 198 -15.70 12.19 -21.05
N GLY A 199 -14.43 12.29 -21.44
CA GLY A 199 -13.74 13.57 -21.65
C GLY A 199 -12.69 13.93 -20.59
N TYR A 200 -12.25 12.96 -19.78
CA TYR A 200 -11.13 13.13 -18.86
C TYR A 200 -9.97 12.25 -19.33
N GLN A 201 -8.77 12.79 -19.50
CA GLN A 201 -7.59 11.99 -19.84
C GLN A 201 -6.68 11.88 -18.60
N ILE A 202 -6.32 10.65 -18.21
CA ILE A 202 -5.14 10.46 -17.35
C ILE A 202 -3.95 10.83 -18.23
N SER A 203 -3.25 11.91 -17.91
CA SER A 203 -1.94 12.13 -18.52
C SER A 203 -0.97 11.11 -17.95
N LEU A 204 -0.56 10.14 -18.77
CA LEU A 204 0.56 9.25 -18.46
C LEU A 204 1.91 10.00 -18.52
N ASP A 205 1.91 11.22 -19.04
CA ASP A 205 3.03 12.16 -19.03
C ASP A 205 2.65 13.40 -18.20
N PRO A 206 2.75 13.33 -16.86
CA PRO A 206 2.30 14.43 -16.01
C PRO A 206 3.16 15.68 -16.27
N PRO A 207 2.55 16.88 -16.38
CA PRO A 207 3.31 18.09 -16.65
C PRO A 207 4.29 18.38 -15.50
N VAL A 208 5.57 18.47 -15.81
CA VAL A 208 6.60 18.92 -14.86
C VAL A 208 6.72 20.43 -14.94
N ILE A 209 6.11 21.13 -13.99
CA ILE A 209 6.20 22.59 -13.91
C ILE A 209 7.51 22.98 -13.22
N THR A 210 8.44 23.57 -13.98
CA THR A 210 9.72 24.05 -13.47
C THR A 210 9.65 25.55 -13.18
N MET A 211 9.80 25.94 -11.92
CA MET A 211 9.94 27.34 -11.52
C MET A 211 11.40 27.65 -11.19
N ARG A 212 11.95 28.73 -11.77
CA ARG A 212 13.27 29.25 -11.43
C ARG A 212 13.11 30.58 -10.69
N ILE A 213 13.84 30.75 -9.59
CA ILE A 213 13.94 32.05 -8.92
C ILE A 213 14.85 32.91 -9.79
N ALA A 214 14.34 34.01 -10.32
CA ALA A 214 15.19 35.01 -10.95
C ALA A 214 16.03 35.68 -9.85
N ASN A 215 17.36 35.60 -9.97
CA ASN A 215 18.24 36.45 -9.19
C ASN A 215 18.07 37.88 -9.72
N GLU A 216 17.04 38.59 -9.25
CA GLU A 216 16.95 40.05 -9.25
C GLU A 216 15.62 40.48 -8.59
N GLY A 217 15.72 41.01 -7.37
CA GLY A 217 14.92 42.15 -6.89
C GLY A 217 13.42 42.01 -6.61
N GLU A 218 12.63 41.17 -7.26
CA GLU A 218 11.16 41.21 -7.11
C GLU A 218 10.48 39.84 -6.95
N TYR A 219 9.81 39.68 -5.81
CA TYR A 219 9.17 38.46 -5.30
C TYR A 219 7.80 38.20 -5.92
N TRP A 220 7.67 37.98 -7.23
CA TRP A 220 6.42 37.44 -7.79
C TRP A 220 6.67 36.50 -8.98
N GLY A 221 6.89 35.22 -8.70
CA GLY A 221 6.92 34.18 -9.73
C GLY A 221 5.50 33.91 -10.25
N ARG A 222 5.24 34.20 -11.53
CA ARG A 222 4.09 33.66 -12.26
C ARG A 222 4.51 32.34 -12.92
N ALA A 223 3.82 31.26 -12.62
CA ALA A 223 3.93 30.02 -13.40
C ALA A 223 3.21 30.22 -14.74
N GLN A 224 3.92 30.08 -15.85
CA GLN A 224 3.34 29.90 -17.17
C GLN A 224 3.23 28.41 -17.46
N LEU A 225 2.04 27.96 -17.87
CA LEU A 225 1.84 26.63 -18.44
C LEU A 225 2.22 26.71 -19.91
N ASP A 226 3.27 25.99 -20.31
CA ASP A 226 3.80 26.00 -21.69
C ASP A 226 2.94 25.20 -22.68
N GLN A 227 1.81 24.61 -22.27
CA GLN A 227 0.89 23.91 -23.17
C GLN A 227 -0.59 24.14 -22.79
N PRO A 228 -1.49 24.33 -23.78
CA PRO A 228 -2.92 24.40 -23.54
C PRO A 228 -3.49 23.02 -23.15
N LEU A 229 -4.45 23.06 -22.20
CA LEU A 229 -5.24 21.91 -21.71
C LEU A 229 -6.03 21.20 -22.81
#